data_AF-A0A7C7HGF8-F1
#
_entry.id   AF-A0A7C7HGF8-F1
#
_cell.length_a   1.000
_cell.length_b   1.000
_cell.length_c   1.000
_cell.angle_alpha   90.00
_cell.angle_beta   90.00
_cell.angle_gamma   90.00
#
_symmetry.space_group_name_H-M   'P 1'
#
loop_
_entity.id
_entity.type
_entity.pdbx_description
1 polymer ?
#
loop_
_entity_poly.entity_id
_entity_poly.type
_entity_poly.pdbx_seq_one_letter_code
_entity_poly.pdbx_strand_id
1 'polypeptide(L)' 'MRIGHRLGSGHWYNGLIDEVTIFSVALTAAQAKEAAKKMAGTTSVQSQGKLATAWGSLKAL' A
#
# COMPACT_ATOMS: atom_id res chain seq x y z
N MET A 1 -9.79 -16.61 6.88
CA MET A 1 -9.05 -15.41 7.35
C MET A 1 -10.00 -14.22 7.35
N ARG A 2 -10.04 -13.42 8.43
CA ARG A 2 -10.79 -12.15 8.48
C ARG A 2 -9.78 -11.03 8.70
N ILE A 3 -9.81 -9.98 7.88
CA ILE A 3 -8.92 -8.82 7.99
C ILE A 3 -9.74 -7.65 8.54
N GLY A 4 -9.20 -6.91 9.51
CA GLY A 4 -9.89 -5.77 10.13
C GLY A 4 -10.98 -6.13 11.13
N HIS A 5 -11.06 -7.39 11.58
CA HIS A 5 -12.07 -7.86 12.53
C HIS A 5 -11.46 -8.15 13.91
N ARG A 6 -12.10 -7.66 14.99
CA ARG A 6 -11.70 -7.97 16.37
C ARG A 6 -12.35 -9.28 16.84
N LEU A 7 -11.52 -10.26 17.23
CA LEU A 7 -12.00 -11.56 17.74
C LEU A 7 -12.89 -11.39 19.00
N GLY A 8 -14.02 -12.10 19.05
CA GLY A 8 -14.96 -12.07 20.17
C GLY A 8 -15.94 -10.89 20.17
N SER A 9 -15.97 -10.06 19.12
CA SER A 9 -16.94 -8.96 18.97
C SER A 9 -17.39 -8.83 17.52
N GLY A 10 -18.49 -8.12 17.25
CA GLY A 10 -18.96 -7.79 15.90
C GLY A 10 -18.29 -6.55 15.29
N HIS A 11 -17.23 -6.02 15.91
CA HIS A 11 -16.61 -4.77 15.48
C HIS A 11 -15.62 -4.97 14.34
N TRP A 12 -15.73 -4.08 13.35
CA TRP A 12 -14.87 -4.01 12.17
C TRP A 12 -14.14 -2.68 12.13
N TYR A 13 -12.93 -2.71 11.57
CA TYR A 13 -12.21 -1.51 11.20
C TYR A 13 -13.00 -0.72 10.16
N ASN A 14 -13.15 0.59 10.37
CA ASN A 14 -13.94 1.49 9.53
C ASN A 14 -13.10 2.39 8.61
N GLY A 15 -11.79 2.15 8.52
CA GLY A 15 -10.89 2.85 7.61
C GLY A 15 -10.53 2.02 6.37
N LEU A 16 -9.61 2.54 5.56
CA LEU A 16 -9.07 1.85 4.39
C LEU A 16 -7.89 0.96 4.77
N ILE A 17 -7.90 -0.27 4.29
CA ILE A 17 -6.77 -1.19 4.35
C ILE A 17 -6.33 -1.40 2.90
N ASP A 18 -5.08 -1.03 2.60
CA ASP A 18 -4.48 -1.16 1.28
C ASP A 18 -3.09 -1.79 1.39
N GLU A 19 -2.55 -2.28 0.27
CA GLU A 19 -1.19 -2.83 0.14
C GLU A 19 -0.86 -4.00 1.09
N VAL A 20 -1.77 -4.98 1.23
CA VAL A 20 -1.60 -6.13 2.12
C VAL A 20 -0.80 -7.26 1.44
N THR A 21 0.24 -7.76 2.11
CA THR A 21 0.96 -8.98 1.72
C THR A 21 1.12 -9.92 2.93
N ILE A 22 0.99 -11.23 2.70
CA ILE A 22 1.10 -12.27 3.73
C ILE A 22 2.33 -13.13 3.43
N PHE A 23 3.19 -13.34 4.42
CA PHE A 23 4.38 -14.17 4.31
C PHE A 23 4.20 -15.46 5.11
N SER A 24 4.47 -16.61 4.49
CA SER A 24 4.42 -17.93 5.15
C SER A 24 5.68 -18.26 5.95
N VAL A 25 6.66 -17.35 5.94
CA VAL A 25 7.97 -17.49 6.59
C VAL A 25 8.29 -16.23 7.40
N ALA A 26 9.12 -16.39 8.43
CA ALA A 26 9.66 -15.26 9.15
C ALA A 26 10.67 -14.51 8.27
N LEU A 27 10.42 -13.23 8.01
CA LEU A 27 11.35 -12.38 7.27
C LEU A 27 12.49 -11.90 8.17
N THR A 28 13.70 -11.83 7.61
CA THR A 28 14.80 -11.06 8.21
C THR A 28 14.55 -9.56 8.10
N ALA A 29 15.27 -8.76 8.89
CA ALA A 29 15.18 -7.30 8.84
C ALA A 29 15.46 -6.73 7.43
N ALA A 30 16.43 -7.30 6.72
CA ALA A 30 16.75 -6.90 5.34
C ALA A 30 15.60 -7.22 4.37
N GLN A 31 15.02 -8.43 4.46
CA GLN A 31 13.89 -8.83 3.62
C GLN A 31 12.64 -7.99 3.89
N ALA A 32 12.37 -7.66 5.16
CA ALA A 32 11.26 -6.77 5.52
C ALA A 32 11.44 -5.36 4.92
N LYS A 33 12.66 -4.83 4.95
CA LYS A 33 12.98 -3.52 4.35
C LYS A 33 12.78 -3.53 2.82
N GLU A 34 13.20 -4.60 2.16
CA GLU A 34 12.97 -4.75 0.72
C GLU A 34 11.50 -4.96 0.36
N ALA A 35 10.75 -5.72 1.17
CA ALA A 35 9.31 -5.88 0.99
C ALA A 35 8.56 -4.53 1.12
N ALA A 36 8.92 -3.72 2.11
CA ALA A 36 8.33 -2.39 2.31
C ALA A 36 8.58 -1.45 1.12
N LYS A 37 9.78 -1.48 0.51
CA LYS A 37 10.07 -0.69 -0.69
C LYS A 37 9.20 -1.09 -1.89
N LYS A 38 8.90 -2.38 -2.04
CA LYS A 38 8.05 -2.88 -3.13
C LYS A 38 6.59 -2.46 -2.96
N MET A 39 6.09 -2.42 -1.72
CA MET A 39 4.75 -1.92 -1.40
C MET A 39 4.58 -0.41 -1.66
N ALA A 40 5.66 0.37 -1.59
CA ALA A 40 5.59 1.80 -1.89
C ALA A 40 5.38 2.10 -3.40
N GLY A 41 5.62 1.13 -4.29
CA GLY A 41 5.42 1.29 -5.74
C GLY A 41 4.03 0.91 -6.24
N THR A 42 3.23 0.22 -5.43
CA THR A 42 1.92 -0.33 -5.80
C THR A 42 0.74 0.56 -5.46
N THR A 43 0.99 1.74 -4.89
CA THR A 43 -0.04 2.70 -4.50
C THR A 43 -1.10 2.83 -5.60
N SER A 44 -2.37 2.66 -5.22
CA SER A 44 -3.55 2.79 -6.11
C SER A 44 -3.58 4.08 -6.95
N VAL A 45 -2.74 5.04 -6.60
CA VAL A 45 -2.56 6.32 -7.26
C VAL A 45 -1.07 6.56 -7.53
N GLN A 46 -0.62 6.21 -8.73
CA GLN A 46 0.70 6.66 -9.21
C GLN A 46 0.60 8.12 -9.68
N SER A 47 1.55 8.97 -9.29
CA SER A 47 1.64 10.34 -9.82
C SER A 47 1.90 10.34 -11.33
N GLN A 48 2.62 9.31 -11.80
CA GLN A 48 2.86 9.02 -13.19
C GLN A 48 1.54 8.62 -13.86
N GLY A 49 0.98 9.51 -14.68
CA GLY A 49 -0.32 9.33 -15.33
C GLY A 49 -1.46 10.18 -14.76
N LYS A 50 -1.25 10.92 -13.67
CA LYS A 50 -2.21 11.95 -13.26
C LYS A 50 -2.19 13.13 -14.22
N LEU A 51 -3.37 13.57 -14.64
CA LEU A 51 -3.54 14.79 -15.45
C LEU A 51 -2.83 16.00 -14.83
N ALA A 52 -2.92 16.17 -13.51
CA ALA A 52 -2.23 17.25 -12.80
C ALA A 52 -0.70 17.22 -12.98
N THR A 53 -0.09 16.03 -12.93
CA THR A 53 1.35 15.85 -13.11
C THR A 53 1.76 16.03 -14.58
N ALA A 54 0.93 15.57 -15.53
CA ALA A 54 1.14 15.77 -16.96
C ALA A 54 1.04 17.25 -17.39
N TRP A 55 0.09 18.00 -16.82
CA TRP A 55 -0.01 19.45 -17.04
C TRP A 55 1.15 20.22 -16.41
N GLY A 56 1.65 19.77 -15.26
CA GLY A 56 2.84 20.32 -14.63
C GLY A 56 4.09 20.18 -15.50
N SER A 57 4.30 19.00 -16.10
CA SER A 57 5.43 18.78 -17.02
C SER A 57 5.30 19.52 -18.34
N LEU A 58 4.08 19.66 -18.88
CA LEU A 58 3.85 20.39 -20.14
C LEU A 58 4.12 21.90 -19.98
N LYS A 59 3.77 22.49 -18.83
CA LYS A 59 4.00 23.92 -18.55
C LYS A 59 5.44 24.27 -18.17
N ALA A 60 6.27 23.27 -17.89
CA ALA A 60 7.67 23.45 -17.49
C ALA A 60 8.65 23.41 -18.69
N LEU A 61 8.12 23.16 -19.90
CA LEU A 61 8.80 23.29 -21.19
C LEU A 61 8.68 24.73 -21.71
#